data_AF-A0A969FIF3-F1
#
_entry.id   AF-A0A969FIF3-F1
#
_cell.length_a   1.000
_cell.length_b   1.000
_cell.length_c   1.000
_cell.angle_alpha   90.00
_cell.angle_beta   90.00
_cell.angle_gamma   90.00
#
_symmetry.space_group_name_H-M   'P 1'
#
loop_
_entity.id
_entity.type
_entity.pdbx_description
1 polymer ?
#
loop_
_entity_poly.entity_id
_entity_poly.type
_entity_poly.pdbx_seq_one_letter_code
_entity_poly.pdbx_strand_id
1 'polypeptide(L)' 'MIQSINIDDDLIAQATQLSDAGDLNGVIEMALREYIDRRQRLQIVDLFGTIDYDESFDYKMQRQKP' A
#
# COMPACT_ATOMS: atom_id res chain seq x y z
N MET A 1 -13.18 15.65 8.95
CA MET A 1 -13.95 16.58 8.09
C MET A 1 -13.89 16.02 6.69
N ILE A 2 -15.05 15.85 6.05
CA ILE A 2 -15.11 15.32 4.67
C ILE A 2 -15.13 16.54 3.75
N GLN A 3 -14.22 16.56 2.78
CA GLN A 3 -14.23 17.59 1.74
C GLN A 3 -15.07 17.06 0.59
N SER A 4 -16.11 17.78 0.18
CA SER A 4 -16.95 17.36 -0.94
C SER A 4 -16.14 17.41 -2.23
N ILE A 5 -15.81 16.24 -2.76
CA ILE A 5 -15.08 16.07 -4.02
C ILE A 5 -16.10 15.57 -5.04
N ASN A 6 -16.10 16.15 -6.23
CA ASN A 6 -16.90 15.62 -7.33
C ASN A 6 -16.14 14.40 -7.92
N ILE A 7 -16.72 13.23 -7.78
CA ILE A 7 -16.15 11.94 -8.20
C ILE A 7 -17.15 11.31 -9.17
N ASP A 8 -16.65 10.69 -10.23
CA ASP A 8 -17.46 9.99 -11.22
C ASP A 8 -18.27 8.84 -10.56
N ASP A 9 -19.58 8.84 -10.79
CA ASP A 9 -20.52 7.85 -10.23
C ASP A 9 -20.19 6.42 -10.69
N ASP A 10 -19.71 6.24 -11.92
CA ASP A 10 -19.33 4.92 -12.44
C ASP A 10 -18.08 4.39 -11.73
N LEU A 11 -17.18 5.28 -11.34
CA LEU A 11 -15.98 4.93 -10.57
C LEU A 11 -16.36 4.55 -9.13
N ILE A 12 -17.29 5.29 -8.51
CA ILE A 12 -17.83 4.97 -7.18
C ILE A 12 -18.51 3.60 -7.20
N ALA A 13 -19.34 3.33 -8.21
CA ALA A 13 -20.06 2.07 -8.34
C ALA A 13 -19.10 0.89 -8.44
N GLN A 14 -18.08 0.99 -9.29
CA GLN A 14 -17.05 -0.04 -9.44
C GLN A 14 -16.24 -0.24 -8.15
N ALA A 15 -15.79 0.85 -7.52
CA ALA A 15 -15.04 0.77 -6.28
C ALA A 15 -15.86 0.14 -5.14
N THR A 16 -17.15 0.49 -5.05
CA THR A 16 -18.06 -0.06 -4.03
C THR A 16 -18.32 -1.54 -4.25
N GLN A 17 -18.50 -1.99 -5.50
CA GLN A 17 -18.64 -3.42 -5.84
C GLN A 17 -17.41 -4.25 -5.47
N LEU A 18 -16.22 -3.66 -5.51
CA LEU A 18 -14.96 -4.31 -5.19
C LEU A 18 -14.57 -4.20 -3.71
N SER A 19 -15.17 -3.27 -2.95
CA SER A 19 -14.85 -3.06 -1.55
C SER A 19 -15.78 -3.85 -0.63
N ASP A 20 -15.27 -4.29 0.52
CA ASP A 20 -16.09 -4.78 1.63
C ASP A 20 -16.64 -3.65 2.52
N ALA A 21 -16.49 -2.38 2.11
CA ALA A 21 -16.92 -1.22 2.90
C ALA A 21 -18.45 -1.06 2.88
N GLY A 22 -19.03 -0.78 4.05
CA GLY A 22 -20.48 -0.60 4.21
C GLY A 22 -21.00 0.77 3.77
N ASP A 23 -20.12 1.74 3.49
CA ASP A 23 -20.50 3.09 3.05
C ASP A 23 -19.45 3.72 2.11
N LEU A 24 -19.84 4.79 1.43
CA LEU A 24 -18.98 5.51 0.49
C LEU A 24 -17.71 6.07 1.16
N ASN A 25 -17.80 6.49 2.42
CA ASN A 25 -16.66 7.02 3.14
C ASN A 25 -15.59 5.95 3.35
N GLY A 26 -16.00 4.74 3.72
CA GLY A 26 -15.09 3.60 3.83
C GLY A 26 -14.43 3.25 2.50
N VAL A 27 -15.17 3.31 1.38
CA VAL A 27 -14.61 3.12 0.03
C VAL A 27 -13.52 4.16 -0.26
N ILE A 28 -13.82 5.44 -0.03
CA ILE A 28 -12.90 6.54 -0.30
C ILE A 28 -11.65 6.43 0.59
N GLU A 29 -11.82 6.14 1.89
CA GLU A 29 -10.69 5.99 2.82
C GLU A 29 -9.80 4.82 2.40
N MET A 30 -10.40 3.67 2.06
CA MET A 30 -9.67 2.49 1.60
C MET A 30 -8.88 2.79 0.32
N ALA A 31 -9.52 3.41 -0.68
CA ALA A 31 -8.87 3.78 -1.93
C ALA A 31 -7.67 4.73 -1.72
N LEU A 32 -7.82 5.72 -0.82
CA LEU A 32 -6.73 6.64 -0.49
C LEU A 32 -5.58 5.93 0.23
N ARG A 33 -5.86 5.01 1.16
CA ARG A 33 -4.83 4.21 1.83
C ARG A 33 -4.05 3.37 0.83
N GLU A 34 -4.74 2.64 -0.05
CA GLU A 34 -4.08 1.84 -1.09
C GLU A 34 -3.24 2.68 -2.04
N TYR A 35 -3.74 3.86 -2.42
CA TYR A 35 -2.99 4.80 -3.27
C TYR A 35 -1.71 5.28 -2.59
N ILE A 36 -1.78 5.65 -1.32
CA ILE A 36 -0.61 6.05 -0.51
C ILE A 36 0.36 4.88 -0.40
N ASP A 37 -0.10 3.70 0.01
CA ASP A 37 0.73 2.51 0.22
C ASP A 37 1.40 2.07 -1.07
N ARG A 38 0.71 2.15 -2.21
CA ARG A 38 1.29 1.88 -3.53
C ARG A 38 2.45 2.84 -3.81
N ARG A 39 2.32 4.12 -3.50
CA ARG A 39 3.38 5.12 -3.73
C ARG A 39 4.54 4.97 -2.76
N GLN A 40 4.27 4.68 -1.48
CA GLN A 40 5.31 4.39 -0.51
C GLN A 40 6.11 3.14 -0.91
N ARG A 41 5.44 2.08 -1.38
CA ARG A 41 6.13 0.89 -1.89
C ARG A 41 7.07 1.19 -3.05
N LEU A 42 6.75 2.15 -3.93
CA LEU A 42 7.64 2.54 -5.01
C LEU A 42 8.96 3.17 -4.52
N GLN A 43 8.96 3.77 -3.32
CA GLN A 43 10.16 4.35 -2.71
C GLN A 43 11.19 3.27 -2.31
N ILE A 44 10.83 1.99 -2.31
CA ILE A 44 11.81 0.91 -2.09
C ILE A 44 12.93 0.92 -3.14
N VAL A 45 12.63 1.43 -4.35
CA VAL A 45 13.62 1.58 -5.42
C VAL A 45 14.72 2.55 -5.01
N ASP A 46 14.39 3.58 -4.22
CA ASP A 46 15.34 4.58 -3.75
C ASP A 46 16.36 4.02 -2.75
N LEU A 47 16.06 2.86 -2.14
CA LEU A 47 16.95 2.19 -1.19
C LEU A 47 18.01 1.29 -1.87
N PHE A 48 17.88 1.03 -3.18
CA PHE A 48 18.86 0.21 -3.89
C PHE A 48 20.22 0.92 -3.94
N GLY A 49 21.27 0.22 -3.52
CA GLY A 49 22.63 0.75 -3.48
C GLY A 49 22.90 1.72 -2.31
N THR A 50 21.91 2.01 -1.46
CA THR A 50 22.10 2.82 -0.24
C THR A 50 22.25 1.98 1.02
N ILE A 51 21.84 0.71 0.97
CA ILE A 51 21.94 -0.21 2.10
C ILE A 51 23.35 -0.77 2.15
N ASP A 52 24.06 -0.48 3.24
CA ASP A 52 25.34 -1.11 3.57
C ASP A 52 25.06 -2.43 4.29
N TYR A 53 25.49 -3.54 3.69
CA TYR A 53 25.28 -4.87 4.22
C TYR A 53 26.54 -5.32 4.94
N ASP A 54 26.38 -5.84 6.16
CA ASP A 54 27.48 -6.46 6.88
C ASP A 54 27.96 -7.71 6.12
N GLU A 55 29.20 -7.66 5.62
CA GLU A 55 29.83 -8.73 4.85
C GLU A 55 29.93 -10.05 5.65
N SER A 56 29.95 -9.97 6.98
CA SER A 56 30.04 -11.14 7.86
C SER A 56 28.69 -11.79 8.16
N PHE A 57 27.58 -11.18 7.74
CA PHE A 57 26.24 -11.65 8.02
C PHE A 57 25.82 -12.84 7.12
N ASP A 58 25.86 -14.06 7.66
CA ASP A 58 25.33 -15.24 6.97
C ASP A 58 23.82 -15.40 7.20
N TYR A 59 23.03 -14.80 6.29
CA TYR A 59 21.57 -14.93 6.29
C TYR A 59 21.06 -16.38 6.11
N LYS A 60 21.90 -17.34 5.67
CA LYS A 60 21.49 -18.74 5.50
C LYS A 60 21.47 -19.51 6.82
N MET A 61 22.09 -19.00 7.88
CA MET A 61 22.01 -19.60 9.22
C MET A 61 20.56 -19.75 9.70
N GLN A 62 19.66 -18.84 9.30
CA GLN A 62 18.23 -18.94 9.65
C GLN A 62 17.54 -20.15 9.03
N ARG A 63 18.04 -20.70 7.92
CA ARG A 63 17.46 -21.88 7.25
C ARG A 63 17.80 -23.20 7.93
N GLN A 64 18.79 -23.19 8.82
CA GLN A 64 19.24 -24.37 9.57
C GLN A 64 18.58 -24.48 10.94
N LYS A 65 17.77 -23.49 11.33
CA LYS A 65 16.97 -23.56 12.55
C LYS A 65 15.78 -24.51 12.29
N PRO A 66 15.53 -25.50 13.16
CA PRO A 66 14.41 -26.42 13.02
C PRO A 66 13.05 -25.72 13.14
#